data_AF-A0A7V6E7R7-F1
#
_entry.id   AF-A0A7V6E7R7-F1
#
_cell.length_a   1.000
_cell.length_b   1.000
_cell.length_c   1.000
_cell.angle_alpha   90.00
_cell.angle_beta   90.00
_cell.angle_gamma   90.00
#
_symmetry.space_group_name_H-M   'P 1'
#
loop_
_entity.id
_entity.type
_entity.pdbx_description
1 polymer ?
#
loop_
_entity_poly.entity_id
_entity_poly.type
_entity_poly.pdbx_seq_one_letter_code
_entity_poly.pdbx_strand_id
1 'polypeptide(L)'
;MKPAYRFIIAFASLFLALVVSLFLAPTWLSPSLLFASPDSTEALILFRERLPRTAIAGLVGSSLSVSGLVFQTVLQNPLADPYIIGVSGGAAIGGAVAIILPASTGHLGVPASAFVFSLAFVFLNLMLARDRTGKLKGYEVLLVG
;
A
#
# COMPACT_ATOMS: atom_id res chain seq x y z
N MET A 1 28.69 2.55 10.24
CA MET A 1 28.02 1.40 10.89
C MET A 1 28.12 0.18 9.99
N LYS A 2 28.39 -1.02 10.53
CA LYS A 2 28.39 -2.23 9.69
C LYS A 2 26.99 -2.45 9.09
N PRO A 3 26.87 -2.90 7.82
CA PRO A 3 25.59 -3.01 7.13
C PRO A 3 24.58 -3.89 7.89
N ALA A 4 25.03 -4.93 8.58
CA ALA A 4 24.19 -5.80 9.40
C ALA A 4 23.38 -5.04 10.49
N TYR A 5 23.96 -4.03 11.15
CA TYR A 5 23.25 -3.29 12.19
C TYR A 5 22.11 -2.43 11.64
N ARG A 6 22.22 -1.94 10.40
CA ARG A 6 21.16 -1.11 9.79
C ARG A 6 19.90 -1.93 9.55
N PHE A 7 20.03 -3.18 9.10
CA PHE A 7 18.90 -4.09 8.92
C PHE A 7 18.25 -4.44 10.25
N ILE A 8 19.05 -4.76 11.28
CA ILE A 8 18.54 -5.08 12.62
C ILE A 8 17.75 -3.89 13.19
N ILE A 9 18.29 -2.68 13.08
CA ILE A 9 17.60 -1.46 13.58
C ILE A 9 16.30 -1.23 12.81
N ALA A 10 16.31 -1.34 11.47
CA ALA A 10 15.11 -1.15 10.66
C ALA A 10 14.01 -2.17 11.04
N PHE A 11 14.37 -3.45 11.16
CA PHE A 11 13.42 -4.50 11.53
C PHE A 11 12.89 -4.32 12.96
N ALA A 12 13.77 -3.97 13.91
CA ALA A 12 13.38 -3.67 15.28
C ALA A 12 12.46 -2.45 15.35
N SER A 13 12.73 -1.39 14.59
CA SER A 13 11.88 -0.20 14.53
C SER A 13 10.51 -0.49 13.90
N LEU A 14 10.46 -1.33 12.87
CA LEU A 14 9.20 -1.76 12.25
C LEU A 14 8.37 -2.59 13.22
N PHE A 15 9.00 -3.56 13.88
CA PHE A 15 8.33 -4.38 14.90
C PHE A 15 7.79 -3.51 16.04
N LEU A 16 8.61 -2.60 16.56
CA LEU A 16 8.19 -1.65 17.59
C LEU A 16 7.01 -0.80 17.12
N ALA A 17 7.04 -0.27 15.90
CA ALA A 17 5.95 0.52 15.35
C ALA A 17 4.64 -0.28 15.22
N LEU A 18 4.70 -1.55 14.81
CA LEU A 18 3.52 -2.43 14.73
C LEU A 18 2.94 -2.73 16.11
N VAL A 19 3.81 -3.01 17.10
CA VAL A 19 3.39 -3.24 18.50
C VAL A 19 2.76 -1.98 19.07
N VAL A 20 3.40 -0.82 18.93
CA VAL A 20 2.87 0.48 19.38
C VAL A 20 1.54 0.77 18.71
N SER A 21 1.42 0.56 17.39
CA SER A 21 0.17 0.75 16.64
C SER A 21 -1.00 -0.08 17.18
N LEU A 22 -0.74 -1.25 17.77
CA LEU A 22 -1.78 -2.12 18.31
C LEU A 22 -2.40 -1.51 19.59
N PHE A 23 -1.60 -0.84 20.40
CA PHE A 23 -2.00 -0.35 21.72
C PHE A 23 -2.37 1.16 21.76
N LEU A 24 -1.82 2.00 20.87
CA LEU A 24 -1.96 3.47 20.90
C LEU A 24 -3.18 4.06 20.15
N ALA A 25 -4.10 3.26 19.61
CA ALA A 25 -5.26 3.80 18.90
C ALA A 25 -6.28 4.51 19.85
N PRO A 26 -7.43 5.06 19.39
CA PRO A 26 -8.19 6.11 20.08
C PRO A 26 -8.53 5.87 21.56
N THR A 27 -8.61 4.60 21.96
CA THR A 27 -8.65 4.16 23.35
C THR A 27 -7.37 3.40 23.67
N TRP A 28 -6.76 3.69 24.82
CA TRP A 28 -5.64 2.92 25.33
C TRP A 28 -6.13 1.50 25.69
N LEU A 29 -5.57 0.47 25.06
CA LEU A 29 -5.85 -0.93 25.45
C LEU A 29 -4.70 -1.48 26.28
N SER A 30 -5.04 -2.10 27.40
CA SER A 30 -4.06 -2.77 28.26
C SER A 30 -3.53 -4.03 27.58
N PRO A 31 -2.21 -4.33 27.65
CA PRO A 31 -1.64 -5.56 27.09
C PRO A 31 -2.22 -6.85 27.68
N SER A 32 -2.81 -6.79 28.87
CA SER A 32 -3.52 -7.90 29.51
C SER A 32 -4.68 -8.45 28.67
N LEU A 33 -5.22 -7.65 27.75
CA LEU A 33 -6.32 -8.03 26.87
C LEU A 33 -5.93 -9.08 25.81
N LEU A 34 -4.63 -9.29 25.58
CA LEU A 34 -4.13 -10.41 24.76
C LEU A 34 -4.43 -11.78 25.37
N PHE A 35 -4.60 -11.83 26.69
CA PHE A 35 -4.87 -13.06 27.45
C PHE A 35 -6.25 -13.05 28.11
N ALA A 36 -7.03 -11.99 27.91
CA ALA A 36 -8.38 -11.88 28.42
C ALA A 36 -9.34 -12.73 27.59
N SER A 37 -10.44 -13.17 28.22
CA SER A 37 -11.50 -13.89 27.52
C SER A 37 -12.08 -13.03 26.37
N PRO A 38 -12.34 -13.64 25.20
CA PRO A 38 -12.79 -12.93 23.99
C PRO A 38 -14.20 -12.30 24.08
N ASP A 39 -14.87 -12.42 25.23
CA ASP A 39 -16.21 -11.85 25.47
C ASP A 39 -16.18 -10.35 25.78
N SER A 40 -15.01 -9.78 26.09
CA SER A 40 -14.88 -8.34 26.31
C SER A 40 -14.92 -7.56 24.99
N THR A 41 -15.66 -6.44 24.97
CA THR A 41 -15.70 -5.52 23.82
C THR A 41 -14.31 -5.05 23.41
N GLU A 42 -13.41 -4.86 24.38
CA GLU A 42 -12.03 -4.44 24.14
C GLU A 42 -11.20 -5.51 23.41
N ALA A 43 -11.34 -6.79 23.79
CA ALA A 43 -10.71 -7.90 23.07
C ALA A 43 -11.26 -8.01 21.64
N LEU A 44 -12.57 -7.81 21.44
CA LEU A 44 -13.17 -7.84 20.10
C LEU A 44 -12.57 -6.74 19.20
N ILE A 45 -12.42 -5.52 19.70
CA ILE A 45 -11.79 -4.40 18.97
C ILE A 45 -10.33 -4.74 18.64
N LEU A 46 -9.58 -5.31 19.59
CA LEU A 46 -8.19 -5.70 19.39
C LEU A 46 -8.05 -6.70 18.24
N PHE A 47 -8.82 -7.79 18.29
CA PHE A 47 -8.67 -8.92 17.35
C PHE A 47 -9.40 -8.71 16.01
N ARG A 48 -10.56 -8.04 15.98
CA ARG A 48 -11.35 -7.86 14.73
C ARG A 48 -11.08 -6.57 13.99
N GLU A 49 -10.62 -5.52 14.66
CA GLU A 49 -10.39 -4.21 14.03
C GLU A 49 -8.90 -3.87 13.95
N ARG A 50 -8.19 -3.89 15.10
CA ARG A 50 -6.82 -3.38 15.16
C ARG A 50 -5.81 -4.33 14.54
N LEU A 51 -5.84 -5.61 14.91
CA LEU A 51 -4.92 -6.62 14.39
C LEU A 51 -4.95 -6.73 12.86
N PRO A 52 -6.11 -6.87 12.18
CA PRO A 52 -6.13 -6.91 10.71
C PRO A 52 -5.65 -5.60 10.09
N ARG A 53 -6.00 -4.44 10.66
CA ARG A 53 -5.54 -3.13 10.16
C ARG A 53 -4.02 -2.97 10.27
N THR A 54 -3.43 -3.32 11.40
CA THR A 54 -1.97 -3.26 11.62
C THR A 54 -1.23 -4.23 10.70
N ALA A 55 -1.79 -5.42 10.47
CA ALA A 55 -1.24 -6.39 9.52
C ALA A 55 -1.25 -5.82 8.08
N ILE A 56 -2.38 -5.26 7.63
CA ILE A 56 -2.49 -4.63 6.30
C ILE A 56 -1.52 -3.44 6.19
N ALA A 57 -1.38 -2.60 7.22
CA ALA A 57 -0.43 -1.49 7.22
C ALA A 57 1.02 -1.95 7.04
N GLY A 58 1.43 -3.02 7.73
CA GLY A 58 2.75 -3.63 7.55
C GLY A 58 2.97 -4.19 6.14
N LEU A 59 1.97 -4.88 5.59
CA LEU A 59 2.01 -5.43 4.23
C LEU A 59 2.09 -4.33 3.16
N VAL A 60 1.24 -3.31 3.26
CA VAL A 60 1.22 -2.18 2.32
C VAL A 60 2.54 -1.39 2.39
N GLY A 61 3.03 -1.06 3.60
CA GLY A 61 4.30 -0.35 3.76
C GLY A 61 5.50 -1.11 3.20
N SER A 62 5.54 -2.43 3.41
CA SER A 62 6.57 -3.29 2.83
C SER A 62 6.49 -3.34 1.30
N SER A 63 5.28 -3.46 0.75
CA SER A 63 5.03 -3.47 -0.69
C SER A 63 5.44 -2.16 -1.37
N LEU A 64 5.12 -1.02 -0.75
CA LEU A 64 5.53 0.31 -1.22
C LEU A 64 7.05 0.50 -1.15
N SER A 65 7.69 0.00 -0.08
CA SER A 65 9.15 0.08 0.07
C SER A 65 9.88 -0.71 -1.03
N VAL A 66 9.41 -1.92 -1.34
CA VAL A 66 9.96 -2.74 -2.44
C VAL A 66 9.70 -2.09 -3.79
N SER A 67 8.47 -1.60 -4.03
CA SER A 67 8.12 -0.91 -5.28
C SER A 67 8.99 0.32 -5.50
N GLY A 68 9.17 1.16 -4.47
CA GLY A 68 10.05 2.33 -4.52
C GLY A 68 11.50 1.96 -4.84
N LEU A 69 12.05 0.92 -4.20
CA LEU A 69 13.40 0.44 -4.49
C LEU A 69 13.55 -0.03 -5.95
N VAL A 70 12.57 -0.76 -6.47
CA VAL A 70 12.57 -1.23 -7.87
C VAL A 70 12.54 -0.03 -8.82
N PHE A 71 11.64 0.93 -8.61
CA PHE A 71 11.54 2.13 -9.44
C PHE A 71 12.80 2.99 -9.41
N GLN A 72 13.35 3.24 -8.22
CA GLN A 72 14.59 4.00 -8.06
C GLN A 72 15.78 3.30 -8.75
N THR A 73 15.82 1.97 -8.74
CA THR A 73 16.89 1.18 -9.40
C THR A 73 16.74 1.20 -10.92
N VAL A 74 15.53 0.97 -11.44
CA VAL A 74 15.24 0.94 -12.88
C VAL A 74 15.45 2.30 -13.53
N LEU A 75 14.99 3.36 -12.87
CA LEU A 75 15.10 4.73 -13.37
C LEU A 75 16.45 5.37 -13.03
N GLN A 76 17.27 4.70 -12.20
CA GLN A 76 18.52 5.23 -11.67
C GLN A 76 18.35 6.64 -11.07
N ASN A 77 17.19 6.89 -10.48
CA ASN A 77 16.80 8.18 -9.93
C ASN A 77 16.27 7.98 -8.50
N PRO A 78 17.02 8.43 -7.46
CA PRO A 78 16.62 8.24 -6.07
C PRO A 78 15.34 9.01 -5.68
N LEU A 79 14.88 9.94 -6.52
CA LEU A 79 13.63 10.69 -6.32
C LEU A 79 12.43 10.07 -7.05
N ALA A 80 12.63 8.97 -7.78
CA ALA A 80 11.54 8.33 -8.50
C ALA A 80 10.57 7.62 -7.53
N ASP A 81 9.29 7.85 -7.76
CA ASP A 81 8.19 7.29 -6.97
C ASP A 81 7.31 6.38 -7.85
N PRO A 82 6.85 5.21 -7.35
CA PRO A 82 6.06 4.27 -8.13
C PRO A 82 4.67 4.80 -8.55
N TYR A 83 4.16 5.87 -7.94
CA TYR A 83 2.87 6.45 -8.31
C TYR A 83 2.90 7.21 -9.63
N ILE A 84 4.09 7.48 -10.19
CA ILE A 84 4.24 8.26 -11.43
C ILE A 84 3.72 7.53 -12.67
N ILE A 85 3.48 6.21 -12.64
CA ILE A 85 2.91 5.48 -13.80
C ILE A 85 1.37 5.49 -13.86
N GLY A 86 0.71 6.31 -13.04
CA GLY A 86 -0.76 6.43 -13.02
C GLY A 86 -1.50 5.35 -12.22
N VAL A 87 -0.77 4.52 -11.46
CA VAL A 87 -1.35 3.48 -10.57
C VAL A 87 -2.35 4.07 -9.58
N SER A 88 -2.00 5.20 -8.94
CA SER A 88 -2.83 5.85 -7.92
C SER A 88 -4.09 6.48 -8.52
N GLY A 89 -3.93 7.22 -9.63
CA GLY A 89 -5.04 7.86 -10.33
C GLY A 89 -6.05 6.84 -10.87
N GLY A 90 -5.57 5.77 -11.51
CA GLY A 90 -6.44 4.67 -11.96
C GLY A 90 -7.18 3.99 -10.81
N ALA A 91 -6.49 3.71 -9.70
CA ALA A 91 -7.13 3.13 -8.51
C ALA A 91 -8.21 4.05 -7.91
N ALA A 92 -7.95 5.36 -7.83
CA ALA A 92 -8.90 6.34 -7.32
C ALA A 92 -10.17 6.42 -8.19
N ILE A 93 -10.01 6.45 -9.52
CA ILE A 93 -11.14 6.44 -10.46
C ILE A 93 -11.92 5.13 -10.33
N GLY A 94 -11.24 3.97 -10.33
CA GLY A 94 -11.90 2.67 -10.18
C GLY A 94 -12.67 2.53 -8.87
N GLY A 95 -12.11 3.03 -7.77
CA GLY A 95 -12.77 3.08 -6.48
C GLY A 95 -14.00 3.99 -6.49
N ALA A 96 -13.88 5.20 -7.05
CA ALA A 96 -15.00 6.14 -7.18
C ALA A 96 -16.14 5.57 -8.05
N VAL A 97 -15.79 4.96 -9.19
CA VAL A 97 -16.74 4.30 -10.07
C VAL A 97 -17.46 3.16 -9.35
N ALA A 98 -16.74 2.35 -8.57
CA ALA A 98 -17.36 1.27 -7.80
C ALA A 98 -18.31 1.78 -6.71
N ILE A 99 -17.98 2.90 -6.07
CA ILE A 99 -18.85 3.51 -5.04
C ILE A 99 -20.10 4.12 -5.67
N ILE A 100 -19.98 4.77 -6.82
CA ILE A 100 -21.09 5.47 -7.48
C ILE A 100 -22.01 4.51 -8.24
N LEU A 101 -21.44 3.50 -8.91
CA LEU A 101 -22.22 2.53 -9.67
C LEU A 101 -22.68 1.37 -8.77
N PRO A 102 -23.96 0.98 -8.81
CA PRO A 102 -24.50 -0.11 -7.99
C PRO A 102 -23.99 -1.51 -8.39
N ALA A 103 -23.02 -1.60 -9.32
CA ALA A 103 -22.46 -2.83 -9.82
C ALA A 103 -21.45 -3.49 -8.86
N SER A 104 -20.96 -2.79 -7.84
CA SER A 104 -19.97 -3.32 -6.89
C SER A 104 -20.63 -3.83 -5.60
N THR A 105 -21.32 -4.98 -5.69
CA THR A 105 -21.97 -5.58 -4.52
C THR A 105 -20.99 -6.46 -3.73
N GLY A 106 -20.62 -6.02 -2.53
CA GLY A 106 -19.83 -6.80 -1.56
C GLY A 106 -18.48 -6.18 -1.15
N HIS A 107 -17.86 -6.75 -0.11
CA HIS A 107 -16.63 -6.23 0.51
C HIS A 107 -15.42 -6.16 -0.44
N LEU A 108 -15.44 -6.91 -1.55
CA LEU A 108 -14.37 -6.93 -2.55
C LEU A 108 -14.64 -6.05 -3.78
N GLY A 109 -15.84 -5.47 -3.93
CA GLY A 109 -16.22 -4.72 -5.12
C GLY A 109 -15.32 -3.50 -5.37
N VAL A 110 -15.15 -2.67 -4.33
CA VAL A 110 -14.29 -1.48 -4.37
C VAL A 110 -12.81 -1.83 -4.60
N PRO A 111 -12.16 -2.71 -3.82
CA PRO A 111 -10.75 -3.02 -4.04
C PRO A 111 -10.49 -3.71 -5.38
N ALA A 112 -11.39 -4.58 -5.86
CA ALA A 112 -11.25 -5.21 -7.17
C ALA A 112 -11.34 -4.18 -8.31
N SER A 113 -12.31 -3.26 -8.25
CA SER A 113 -12.45 -2.19 -9.24
C SER A 113 -11.24 -1.25 -9.24
N ALA A 114 -10.78 -0.81 -8.06
CA ALA A 114 -9.58 0.00 -7.93
C ALA A 114 -8.35 -0.70 -8.55
N PHE A 115 -8.20 -2.01 -8.31
CA PHE A 115 -7.10 -2.79 -8.88
C PHE A 115 -7.19 -2.89 -10.42
N VAL A 116 -8.36 -3.20 -10.96
CA VAL A 116 -8.56 -3.34 -12.42
C VAL A 116 -8.31 -2.01 -13.14
N PHE A 117 -8.86 -0.90 -12.64
CA PHE A 117 -8.63 0.41 -13.25
C PHE A 117 -7.19 0.87 -13.12
N SER A 118 -6.52 0.56 -11.99
CA SER A 118 -5.10 0.84 -11.83
C SER A 118 -4.27 0.14 -12.90
N LEU A 119 -4.48 -1.16 -13.12
CA LEU A 119 -3.81 -1.92 -14.18
C LEU A 119 -4.12 -1.37 -15.57
N ALA A 120 -5.39 -1.03 -15.85
CA ALA A 120 -5.81 -0.47 -17.12
C ALA A 120 -5.10 0.87 -17.40
N PHE A 121 -5.00 1.75 -16.40
CA PHE A 121 -4.30 3.03 -16.51
C PHE A 121 -2.80 2.86 -16.72
N VAL A 122 -2.16 1.95 -15.98
CA VAL A 122 -0.73 1.64 -16.21
C VAL A 122 -0.52 1.16 -17.64
N PHE A 123 -1.35 0.24 -18.12
CA PHE A 123 -1.25 -0.25 -19.49
C PHE A 123 -1.47 0.86 -20.52
N LEU A 124 -2.47 1.71 -20.31
CA LEU A 124 -2.76 2.85 -21.17
C LEU A 124 -1.58 3.84 -21.21
N ASN A 125 -1.04 4.22 -20.05
CA ASN A 125 0.11 5.12 -19.97
C ASN A 125 1.35 4.53 -20.64
N LEU A 126 1.62 3.24 -20.46
CA LEU A 126 2.72 2.56 -21.13
C LEU A 126 2.51 2.45 -22.65
N MET A 127 1.27 2.38 -23.14
CA MET A 127 0.99 2.43 -24.57
C MET A 127 1.20 3.85 -25.13
N LEU A 128 0.77 4.87 -24.40
CA LEU A 128 0.90 6.28 -24.80
C LEU A 128 2.35 6.79 -24.72
N ALA A 129 3.13 6.30 -23.76
CA ALA A 129 4.53 6.66 -23.59
C ALA A 129 5.48 5.95 -24.59
N ARG A 130 4.96 5.16 -25.54
CA ARG A 130 5.79 4.56 -26.60
C ARG A 130 6.03 5.59 -27.70
N ASP A 131 7.30 5.83 -28.00
CA ASP A 131 7.71 6.60 -29.18
C ASP A 131 7.29 5.86 -30.49
N ARG A 132 7.33 6.53 -31.63
CA ARG A 132 7.02 6.00 -32.98
C ARG A 132 7.83 4.75 -33.35
N THR A 133 8.93 4.48 -32.63
CA THR A 133 9.79 3.29 -32.80
C THR A 133 9.47 2.16 -31.81
N GLY A 134 8.46 2.31 -30.96
CA GLY A 134 8.07 1.35 -29.93
C GLY A 134 8.97 1.31 -28.69
N LYS A 135 9.96 2.21 -28.59
CA LYS A 135 10.85 2.32 -27.44
C LYS A 135 10.20 3.16 -26.34
N LEU A 136 10.43 2.75 -25.09
CA LEU A 136 10.04 3.50 -23.89
C LEU A 136 11.25 4.30 -23.41
N LYS A 137 11.13 5.63 -23.37
CA LYS A 137 12.12 6.48 -22.71
C LYS A 137 11.59 6.92 -21.34
N GLY A 138 12.47 6.95 -20.34
CA GLY A 138 12.09 7.25 -18.96
C GLY A 138 11.32 8.57 -18.82
N TYR A 139 11.69 9.62 -19.57
CA TYR A 139 11.02 10.91 -19.49
C TYR A 139 9.64 10.94 -20.17
N GLU A 140 9.38 10.09 -21.19
CA GLU A 140 8.07 10.01 -21.86
C GLU A 140 7.03 9.41 -20.90
N VAL A 141 7.45 8.44 -20.08
CA VAL A 141 6.62 7.87 -19.02
C VAL A 141 6.30 8.91 -17.94
N LEU A 142 7.25 9.78 -17.59
CA LEU A 142 7.04 10.86 -16.60
C LEU A 142 6.12 11.98 -17.10
N LEU A 143 6.02 12.20 -18.41
CA LEU A 143 5.18 13.25 -19.01
C LEU A 143 3.72 12.80 -19.19
N VAL A 144 3.50 11.51 -19.36
CA VAL A 144 2.18 10.92 -19.61
C VAL A 144 1.45 10.55 -18.31
N GLY A 145 2.20 10.11 -17.29
CA GLY A 145 1.67 9.70 -16.00
C GLY A 145 1.23 10.85 -15.10
#